data_AF-A0A1F5GUM4-F1
#
_entry.id   AF-A0A1F5GUM4-F1
#
_cell.length_a   1.000
_cell.length_b   1.000
_cell.length_c   1.000
_cell.angle_alpha   90.00
_cell.angle_beta   90.00
_cell.angle_gamma   90.00
#
_symmetry.space_group_name_H-M   'P 1'
#
loop_
_entity.id
_entity.type
_entity.pdbx_description
1 polymer ?
#
loop_
_entity_poly.entity_id
_entity_poly.type
_entity_poly.pdbx_seq_one_letter_code
_entity_poly.pdbx_strand_id
1 'polypeptide(L)'
;MNCKFIKSDDSSCNAFHTQGSDYCFRHNPDFKEKATLASKNGGENRRLQGVYGKKIELRTPNDIKSFLGMVINSVWTGKIPVQVGTSMGFLTKCWLEAYEMTDMENRIKKLEAGITDIDSQKL
;
A
#
# COMPACT_ATOMS: atom_id res chain seq x y z
N MET A 1 -26.82 -13.05 21.47
CA MET A 1 -26.14 -13.25 22.77
C MET A 1 -24.63 -13.42 22.51
N ASN A 2 -23.80 -13.38 23.55
CA ASN A 2 -22.34 -13.57 23.40
C ASN A 2 -21.97 -15.06 23.43
N CYS A 3 -20.76 -15.38 23.00
CA CYS A 3 -20.20 -16.72 23.01
C CYS A 3 -20.02 -17.24 24.45
N LYS A 4 -20.46 -18.48 24.71
CA LYS A 4 -20.36 -19.11 26.04
C LYS A 4 -18.96 -19.64 26.40
N PHE A 5 -17.95 -19.47 25.55
CA PHE A 5 -16.60 -19.99 25.80
C PHE A 5 -15.88 -19.19 26.90
N ILE A 6 -15.29 -19.93 27.86
CA ILE A 6 -14.41 -19.39 28.91
C ILE A 6 -12.96 -19.57 28.47
N LYS A 7 -12.19 -18.48 28.48
CA LYS A 7 -10.77 -18.47 28.08
C LYS A 7 -9.89 -19.03 29.20
N SER A 8 -8.61 -19.22 28.89
CA SER A 8 -7.60 -19.72 29.84
C SER A 8 -7.30 -18.78 31.01
N ASP A 9 -7.72 -17.52 30.92
CA ASP A 9 -7.63 -16.51 31.98
C ASP A 9 -8.93 -16.37 32.78
N ASP A 10 -9.82 -17.36 32.70
CA ASP A 10 -11.19 -17.39 33.27
C ASP A 10 -12.13 -16.28 32.76
N SER A 11 -11.71 -15.46 31.80
CA SER A 11 -12.57 -14.45 31.20
C SER A 11 -13.51 -15.05 30.15
N SER A 12 -14.72 -14.48 30.03
CA SER A 12 -15.67 -14.86 28.99
C SER A 12 -15.28 -14.29 27.61
N CYS A 13 -15.70 -14.98 26.55
CA CYS A 13 -15.56 -14.49 25.20
C CYS A 13 -16.61 -13.42 24.87
N ASN A 14 -16.17 -12.20 24.57
CA ASN A 14 -17.06 -11.07 24.25
C ASN A 14 -17.59 -11.07 22.80
N ALA A 15 -17.22 -12.05 21.98
CA ALA A 15 -17.71 -12.14 20.60
C ALA A 15 -19.16 -12.65 20.55
N PHE A 16 -19.94 -12.22 19.58
CA PHE A 16 -21.28 -12.76 19.34
C PHE A 16 -21.22 -14.23 18.88
N HIS A 17 -22.22 -15.01 19.30
CA HIS A 17 -22.37 -16.38 18.79
C HIS A 17 -22.81 -16.39 17.33
N THR A 18 -22.51 -17.47 16.61
CA THR A 18 -23.03 -17.69 15.25
C THR A 18 -24.50 -18.11 15.30
N GLN A 19 -25.23 -17.97 14.19
CA GLN A 19 -26.61 -18.43 14.12
C GLN A 19 -26.69 -19.95 14.38
N GLY A 20 -27.63 -20.37 15.23
CA GLY A 20 -27.82 -21.79 15.59
C GLY A 20 -26.76 -22.40 16.50
N SER A 21 -25.87 -21.61 17.09
CA SER A 21 -24.84 -22.07 18.02
C SER A 21 -24.72 -21.15 19.23
N ASP A 22 -24.20 -21.68 20.33
CA ASP A 22 -23.83 -20.94 21.55
C ASP A 22 -22.42 -20.32 21.46
N TYR A 23 -21.68 -20.60 20.38
CA TYR A 23 -20.29 -20.23 20.23
C TYR A 23 -20.06 -19.26 19.06
N CYS A 24 -19.06 -18.39 19.17
CA CYS A 24 -18.64 -17.53 18.06
C CYS A 24 -17.92 -18.35 16.99
N PHE A 25 -17.66 -17.74 15.83
CA PHE A 25 -16.98 -18.39 14.70
C PHE A 25 -15.67 -19.09 15.09
N ARG A 26 -14.93 -18.55 16.06
CA ARG A 26 -13.64 -19.11 16.52
C ARG A 26 -13.79 -20.30 17.47
N HIS A 27 -14.80 -20.30 18.33
CA HIS A 27 -14.99 -21.33 19.36
C HIS A 27 -16.05 -22.37 18.99
N ASN A 28 -16.78 -22.17 17.89
CA ASN A 28 -17.75 -23.13 17.39
C ASN A 28 -17.02 -24.35 16.75
N PRO A 29 -17.25 -25.58 17.25
CA PRO A 29 -16.64 -26.79 16.69
C PRO A 29 -16.90 -26.99 15.20
N ASP A 30 -18.10 -26.65 14.72
CA ASP A 30 -18.51 -26.82 13.31
C ASP A 30 -17.70 -25.93 12.36
N PHE A 31 -17.11 -24.86 12.88
CA PHE A 31 -16.30 -23.91 12.11
C PHE A 31 -14.79 -24.07 12.34
N LYS A 32 -14.34 -25.10 13.07
CA LYS A 32 -12.93 -25.26 13.45
C LYS A 32 -11.96 -25.18 12.26
N GLU A 33 -12.26 -25.88 11.17
CA GLU A 33 -11.45 -25.86 9.95
C GLU A 33 -11.45 -24.48 9.27
N LYS A 34 -12.64 -23.88 9.10
CA LYS A 34 -12.80 -22.54 8.49
C LYS A 34 -12.09 -21.46 9.32
N ALA A 35 -12.19 -21.51 10.64
CA ALA A 35 -11.53 -20.57 11.55
C ALA A 35 -10.00 -20.69 11.51
N THR A 36 -9.50 -21.92 11.36
CA THR A 36 -8.07 -22.20 11.20
C THR A 36 -7.57 -21.65 9.87
N LEU A 37 -8.28 -21.93 8.78
CA LEU A 37 -7.97 -21.40 7.45
C LEU A 37 -7.98 -19.87 7.43
N ALA A 38 -8.98 -19.24 8.02
CA ALA A 38 -9.06 -17.78 8.11
C ALA A 38 -7.86 -17.17 8.85
N SER A 39 -7.38 -17.81 9.92
CA SER A 39 -6.17 -17.36 10.64
C SER A 39 -4.90 -17.55 9.84
N LYS A 40 -4.77 -18.69 9.15
CA LYS A 40 -3.65 -18.96 8.25
C LYS A 40 -3.59 -17.90 7.15
N ASN A 41 -4.71 -17.66 6.47
CA ASN A 41 -4.80 -16.64 5.41
C ASN A 41 -4.48 -15.24 5.96
N GLY A 42 -4.97 -14.90 7.16
CA GLY A 42 -4.63 -13.65 7.82
C GLY A 42 -3.14 -13.52 8.15
N GLY A 43 -2.49 -14.61 8.56
CA GLY A 43 -1.05 -14.66 8.81
C GLY A 43 -0.21 -14.57 7.53
N GLU A 44 -0.58 -15.28 6.47
CA GLU A 44 0.05 -15.21 5.16
C GLU A 44 -0.05 -13.79 4.58
N ASN A 45 -1.21 -13.13 4.71
CA ASN A 45 -1.37 -11.76 4.26
C ASN A 45 -0.47 -10.77 5.04
N ARG A 46 -0.22 -11.00 6.33
CA ARG A 46 0.76 -10.21 7.10
C ARG A 46 2.20 -10.47 6.67
N ARG A 47 2.54 -11.71 6.28
CA ARG A 47 3.89 -12.07 5.82
C ARG A 47 4.28 -11.31 4.54
N LEU A 48 3.30 -10.93 3.72
CA LEU A 48 3.51 -10.09 2.54
C LEU A 48 3.95 -8.65 2.89
N GLN A 49 3.81 -8.21 4.15
CA GLN A 49 4.30 -6.91 4.63
C GLN A 49 5.79 -6.93 5.04
N GLY A 50 6.46 -8.08 5.01
CA GLY A 50 7.87 -8.21 5.44
C GLY A 50 8.92 -8.11 4.34
N VAL A 51 8.53 -7.94 3.08
CA VAL A 51 9.46 -7.91 1.94
C VAL A 51 9.70 -6.45 1.53
N TYR A 52 10.49 -5.73 2.34
CA TYR A 52 11.00 -4.43 1.92
C TYR A 52 12.34 -4.63 1.20
N GLY A 53 12.36 -4.28 -0.08
CA GLY A 53 13.57 -4.31 -0.90
C GLY A 53 14.56 -3.21 -0.51
N LYS A 54 15.68 -3.16 -1.23
CA LYS A 54 16.63 -2.04 -1.11
C LYS A 54 15.93 -0.73 -1.47
N LYS A 55 16.36 0.38 -0.84
CA LYS A 55 15.93 1.74 -1.19
C LYS A 55 16.11 1.96 -2.70
N ILE A 56 15.09 2.54 -3.32
CA ILE A 56 15.11 2.97 -4.72
C ILE A 56 15.12 4.49 -4.71
N GLU A 57 16.06 5.09 -5.46
CA GLU A 57 16.10 6.53 -5.65
C GLU A 57 15.54 6.86 -7.04
N LEU A 58 14.52 7.70 -7.06
CA LEU A 58 13.96 8.28 -8.27
C LEU A 58 14.43 9.73 -8.34
N ARG A 59 15.22 10.08 -9.37
CA ARG A 59 15.76 11.42 -9.58
C ARG A 59 15.17 12.08 -10.82
N THR A 60 14.81 11.27 -11.81
CA THR A 60 14.26 11.71 -13.08
C THR A 60 13.01 10.89 -13.45
N PRO A 61 12.13 11.42 -14.32
CA PRO A 61 11.03 10.64 -14.89
C PRO A 61 11.47 9.37 -15.64
N ASN A 62 12.73 9.31 -16.09
CA ASN A 62 13.23 8.11 -16.78
C ASN A 62 13.45 6.94 -15.79
N ASP A 63 13.84 7.23 -14.55
CA ASP A 63 14.05 6.21 -13.50
C ASP A 63 12.76 5.44 -13.22
N ILE A 64 11.62 6.11 -13.39
CA ILE A 64 10.28 5.55 -13.19
C ILE A 64 9.95 4.45 -14.19
N LYS A 65 10.41 4.56 -15.45
CA LYS A 65 10.15 3.52 -16.46
C LYS A 65 10.77 2.20 -16.04
N SER A 66 12.04 2.23 -15.63
CA SER A 66 12.76 1.05 -15.13
C SER A 66 12.13 0.51 -13.85
N PHE A 67 11.76 1.39 -12.92
CA PHE A 67 11.08 1.02 -11.68
C PHE A 67 9.74 0.31 -11.94
N LEU A 68 8.85 0.91 -12.73
CA LEU A 68 7.55 0.33 -13.05
C LEU A 68 7.69 -0.98 -13.82
N GLY A 69 8.64 -1.09 -14.74
CA GLY A 69 8.94 -2.36 -15.41
C GLY A 69 9.28 -3.48 -14.42
N MET A 70 10.09 -3.19 -13.40
CA MET A 70 10.41 -4.15 -12.35
C MET A 70 9.17 -4.50 -11.50
N VAL A 71 8.35 -3.51 -11.11
CA VAL A 71 7.13 -3.71 -10.32
C VAL A 71 6.12 -4.58 -11.08
N ILE A 72 5.86 -4.27 -12.36
CA ILE A 72 4.94 -5.01 -13.23
C ILE A 72 5.35 -6.48 -13.30
N ASN A 73 6.62 -6.75 -13.60
CA ASN A 73 7.12 -8.12 -13.66
C ASN A 73 7.04 -8.83 -12.31
N SER A 74 7.27 -8.12 -11.20
CA SER A 74 7.19 -8.70 -9.86
C SER A 74 5.76 -9.05 -9.47
N VAL A 75 4.77 -8.24 -9.85
CA VAL A 75 3.34 -8.56 -9.68
C VAL A 75 2.95 -9.74 -10.57
N TRP A 76 3.32 -9.69 -11.86
CA TRP A 76 3.00 -10.73 -12.83
C TRP A 76 3.53 -12.12 -12.42
N THR A 77 4.74 -12.15 -11.87
CA THR A 77 5.39 -13.40 -11.40
C THR A 77 4.99 -13.81 -9.98
N GLY A 78 4.09 -13.07 -9.32
CA GLY A 78 3.65 -13.35 -7.96
C GLY A 78 4.72 -13.11 -6.88
N LYS A 79 5.84 -12.45 -7.21
CA LYS A 79 6.91 -12.11 -6.25
C LYS A 79 6.49 -11.05 -5.24
N ILE A 80 5.58 -10.15 -5.63
CA ILE A 80 4.97 -9.18 -4.73
C ILE A 80 3.44 -9.21 -4.87
N PRO A 81 2.69 -8.83 -3.82
CA PRO A 81 1.24 -8.73 -3.89
C PRO A 81 0.78 -7.65 -4.86
N VAL A 82 -0.40 -7.84 -5.46
CA VAL A 82 -1.05 -6.85 -6.33
C VAL A 82 -1.24 -5.52 -5.60
N GLN A 83 -1.60 -5.55 -4.31
CA GLN A 83 -1.80 -4.34 -3.49
C GLN A 83 -0.53 -3.50 -3.38
N VAL A 84 0.64 -4.15 -3.25
CA VAL A 84 1.94 -3.45 -3.25
C VAL A 84 2.18 -2.82 -4.61
N GLY A 85 1.92 -3.56 -5.70
CA GLY A 85 2.01 -3.04 -7.06
C GLY A 85 1.12 -1.82 -7.30
N THR A 86 -0.14 -1.87 -6.87
CA THR A 86 -1.09 -0.75 -6.94
C THR A 86 -0.59 0.47 -6.17
N SER A 87 -0.11 0.28 -4.93
CA SER A 87 0.48 1.37 -4.14
C SER A 87 1.69 1.99 -4.83
N MET A 88 2.60 1.17 -5.38
CA MET A 88 3.76 1.67 -6.11
C MET A 88 3.36 2.47 -7.35
N GLY A 89 2.39 2.00 -8.13
CA GLY A 89 1.88 2.73 -9.29
C GLY A 89 1.30 4.09 -8.92
N PHE A 90 0.50 4.15 -7.85
CA PHE A 90 -0.07 5.41 -7.35
C PHE A 90 1.00 6.39 -6.88
N LEU A 91 1.94 5.95 -6.02
CA LEU A 91 3.01 6.83 -5.50
C LEU A 91 3.91 7.36 -6.62
N THR A 92 4.18 6.52 -7.62
CA THR A 92 4.98 6.90 -8.80
C THR A 92 4.28 7.96 -9.65
N LYS A 93 2.95 7.84 -9.80
CA LYS A 93 2.14 8.86 -10.46
C LYS A 93 2.22 10.20 -9.72
N CYS A 94 2.01 10.20 -8.41
CA CYS A 94 2.13 11.43 -7.60
C CYS A 94 3.54 12.04 -7.67
N TRP A 95 4.58 11.20 -7.72
CA TRP A 95 5.95 11.67 -7.90
C TRP A 95 6.15 12.37 -9.25
N LEU A 96 5.63 11.81 -10.35
CA LEU A 96 5.70 12.44 -11.67
C LEU A 96 4.99 13.78 -11.70
N GLU A 97 3.78 13.85 -11.16
CA GLU A 97 3.00 15.09 -11.09
C GLU A 97 3.76 16.19 -10.32
N ALA A 98 4.36 15.85 -9.18
CA ALA A 98 5.16 16.79 -8.40
C ALA A 98 6.45 17.24 -9.14
N TYR A 99 7.11 16.30 -9.84
CA TYR A 99 8.29 16.61 -10.64
C TYR A 99 7.95 17.56 -11.79
N GLU A 100 6.90 17.25 -12.56
CA GLU A 100 6.45 18.06 -13.69
C GLU A 100 6.03 19.46 -13.25
N MET A 101 5.32 19.58 -12.12
CA MET A 101 4.95 20.87 -11.53
C MET A 101 6.19 21.71 -11.19
N THR A 102 7.18 21.10 -10.55
CA THR A 102 8.43 21.78 -10.19
C THR A 102 9.24 22.18 -11.44
N ASP A 103 9.29 21.34 -12.47
CA ASP A 103 9.96 21.65 -13.74
C ASP A 103 9.28 22.83 -14.45
N MET A 104 7.94 22.81 -14.52
CA MET A 104 7.16 23.91 -15.10
C MET A 104 7.38 25.23 -14.36
N GLU A 105 7.33 25.24 -13.02
CA GLU A 105 7.61 26.43 -12.22
C GLU A 105 9.03 26.98 -12.49
N ASN A 106 10.03 26.10 -12.58
CA ASN A 106 11.40 26.51 -12.87
C ASN A 106 11.55 27.11 -14.27
N ARG A 107 10.84 26.56 -15.26
CA ARG A 107 10.82 27.10 -16.62
C ARG A 107 10.13 28.46 -16.68
N ILE A 108 9.02 28.64 -15.96
CA ILE A 108 8.32 29.92 -15.85
C ILE A 108 9.24 30.97 -15.23
N LYS A 109 9.87 30.67 -14.08
CA LYS A 109 10.81 31.58 -13.42
C LYS A 109 11.95 32.04 -14.33
N LYS A 110 12.49 31.13 -15.15
CA LYS A 110 13.53 31.47 -16.15
C LYS A 110 13.01 32.42 -17.23
N LEU A 111 11.79 32.23 -17.70
CA LEU A 111 11.17 33.11 -18.69
C LEU A 111 10.88 34.50 -18.09
N GLU A 112 10.32 34.55 -16.88
CA GLU A 112 10.04 35.80 -16.15
C GLU A 112 11.33 36.61 -15.91
N ALA A 113 12.41 35.94 -15.49
CA ALA A 113 13.71 36.59 -15.33
C ALA A 113 14.21 37.19 -16.66
N GLY A 114 14.10 36.45 -17.77
CA GLY A 114 14.51 36.95 -19.08
C GLY A 114 13.69 38.14 -19.58
N ILE A 115 12.39 38.19 -19.28
CA ILE A 115 11.54 39.35 -19.59
C ILE A 115 11.99 40.57 -18.79
N THR A 116 12.25 40.40 -17.50
CA THR A 116 12.69 41.48 -16.61
C THR A 116 14.03 42.08 -17.05
N ASP A 117 14.96 41.24 -17.52
CA ASP A 117 16.24 41.67 -18.07
C ASP A 117 16.08 42.49 -19.37
N ILE A 118 15.13 42.11 -20.24
CA ILE A 118 14.83 42.85 -21.48
C ILE A 118 14.26 44.24 -21.19
N ASP A 119 13.36 44.34 -20.20
CA ASP A 119 12.77 45.63 -19.81
C ASP A 119 13.80 46.55 -19.15
N SER A 120 14.74 45.97 -18.38
CA SER A 120 15.83 46.71 -17.73
C SER A 120 16.87 47.25 -18.73
N GLN A 121 17.02 46.63 -19.91
CA GLN A 121 17.95 47.08 -20.97
C GLN A 121 17.35 48.14 -21.92
N LYS A 122 16.05 48.42 -21.82
CA LYS A 122 15.34 49.42 -22.65
C LYS A 122 15.22 50.81 -21.99
N LEU A 123 15.67 50.95 -20.75
CA LEU A 123 15.79 52.22 -19.99
C LEU A 123 17.23 52.74 -20.06
#